data_AF-A0A5Q4GRR9-F1
#
_entry.id   AF-A0A5Q4GRR9-F1
#
_cell.length_a   1.000
_cell.length_b   1.000
_cell.length_c   1.000
_cell.angle_alpha   90.00
_cell.angle_beta   90.00
_cell.angle_gamma   90.00
#
_symmetry.space_group_name_H-M   'P 1'
#
loop_
_entity.id
_entity.type
_entity.pdbx_description
1 polymer ?
#
loop_
_entity_poly.entity_id
_entity_poly.type
_entity_poly.pdbx_seq_one_letter_code
_entity_poly.pdbx_strand_id
1 'polypeptide(L)'
;MKCLKEPLARRANREDDCTGAFWQGRYKSIAILDDEALLATCAYIDLNPVAAGIAQTPESSPHTSIRSRVQHCRDQGRLDDLQAARDGSVAAGRAAAGLDDSHWLCPMGDERGRGEARVGVLEGLSLGTYLQLVDWTSRLVRKGKARVGSEVASIFDRLGTNAEIWQSTMERLLSRPRQLGVAFAFKRERLMAAAEIRGCHHVANLNGCPT
;
A
#
# COMPACT_ATOMS: atom_id res chain seq x y z
N MET A 1 12.78 5.79 -15.55
CA MET A 1 11.97 4.67 -16.11
C MET A 1 12.39 4.19 -17.49
N LYS A 2 12.90 5.03 -18.41
CA LYS A 2 13.26 4.58 -19.78
C LYS A 2 14.20 3.36 -19.76
N CYS A 3 15.24 3.38 -18.92
CA CYS A 3 16.21 2.29 -18.79
C CYS A 3 15.62 0.95 -18.33
N LEU A 4 14.45 0.94 -17.67
CA LEU A 4 13.74 -0.29 -17.30
C LEU A 4 12.76 -0.71 -18.39
N LYS A 5 11.99 0.25 -18.92
CA LYS A 5 10.92 -0.02 -19.89
C LYS A 5 11.45 -0.47 -21.25
N GLU A 6 12.52 0.14 -21.73
CA GLU A 6 13.04 -0.12 -23.08
C GLU A 6 13.58 -1.56 -23.22
N PRO A 7 14.46 -2.07 -22.33
CA PRO A 7 14.94 -3.45 -22.46
C PRO A 7 13.83 -4.49 -22.35
N LEU A 8 12.86 -4.28 -21.44
CA LEU A 8 11.72 -5.18 -21.27
C LEU A 8 10.81 -5.20 -22.52
N ALA A 9 10.53 -4.04 -23.11
CA ALA A 9 9.76 -3.95 -24.34
C ALA A 9 10.44 -4.67 -25.50
N ARG A 10 11.75 -4.48 -25.67
CA ARG A 10 12.54 -5.17 -26.70
C ARG A 10 12.56 -6.69 -26.49
N ARG A 11 12.59 -7.16 -25.24
CA ARG A 11 12.58 -8.59 -24.91
C ARG A 11 11.22 -9.21 -25.22
N ALA A 12 10.13 -8.60 -24.74
CA ALA A 12 8.78 -9.09 -24.97
C ALA A 12 8.42 -9.12 -26.47
N ASN A 13 8.72 -8.05 -27.22
CA ASN A 13 8.49 -8.04 -28.66
C ASN A 13 9.26 -9.15 -29.41
N ARG A 14 10.48 -9.47 -28.97
CA ARG A 14 11.28 -10.57 -29.56
C ARG A 14 10.70 -11.94 -29.21
N GLU A 15 10.16 -12.10 -28.01
CA GLU A 15 9.51 -13.33 -27.54
C GLU A 15 8.23 -13.61 -28.32
N ASP A 16 7.47 -12.55 -28.63
CA ASP A 16 6.20 -12.63 -29.36
C ASP A 16 6.34 -12.48 -30.89
N ASP A 17 7.58 -12.46 -31.43
CA ASP A 17 7.90 -12.21 -32.85
C ASP A 17 7.15 -11.02 -33.47
N CYS A 18 7.05 -9.93 -32.72
CA CYS A 18 6.33 -8.72 -33.12
C CYS A 18 7.19 -7.46 -33.04
N THR A 19 6.67 -6.37 -33.60
CA THR A 19 7.31 -5.05 -33.56
C THR A 19 6.31 -3.99 -33.13
N GLY A 20 6.80 -2.84 -32.67
CA GLY A 20 5.96 -1.71 -32.25
C GLY A 20 6.03 -1.40 -30.76
N ALA A 21 5.08 -0.58 -30.30
CA ALA A 21 5.05 -0.09 -28.93
C ALA A 21 4.47 -1.14 -27.98
N PHE A 22 5.31 -1.67 -27.08
CA PHE A 22 4.88 -2.61 -26.04
C PHE A 22 4.09 -1.91 -24.91
N TRP A 23 4.56 -0.73 -24.49
CA TRP A 23 3.92 0.04 -23.43
C TRP A 23 2.90 1.02 -24.01
N GLN A 24 1.85 1.33 -23.23
CA GLN A 24 1.06 2.54 -23.43
C GLN A 24 1.93 3.79 -23.19
N GLY A 25 1.31 4.98 -23.24
CA GLY A 25 2.00 6.27 -23.13
C GLY A 25 2.83 6.51 -21.86
N ARG A 26 3.02 7.79 -21.52
CA ARG A 26 3.89 8.15 -20.38
C ARG A 26 3.36 7.56 -19.07
N TYR A 27 4.28 7.07 -18.23
CA TYR A 27 3.93 6.70 -16.85
C TYR A 27 3.66 7.97 -16.05
N LYS A 28 2.86 7.84 -14.99
CA LYS A 28 2.66 8.91 -14.01
C LYS A 28 3.62 8.72 -12.84
N SER A 29 4.13 9.83 -12.35
CA SER A 29 4.91 9.90 -11.12
C SER A 29 4.14 10.80 -10.17
N ILE A 30 3.62 10.23 -9.09
CA ILE A 30 2.83 10.93 -8.08
C ILE A 30 3.67 10.98 -6.81
N ALA A 31 3.86 12.17 -6.25
CA ALA A 31 4.56 12.34 -4.99
C ALA A 31 3.66 11.94 -3.82
N ILE A 32 4.08 10.98 -3.00
CA ILE A 32 3.41 10.61 -1.75
C ILE A 32 3.97 11.53 -0.65
N LEU A 33 3.10 12.24 0.07
CA LEU A 33 3.52 13.35 0.94
C LEU A 33 3.24 13.15 2.43
N ASP A 34 2.51 12.10 2.81
CA ASP A 34 2.28 11.70 4.20
C ASP A 34 2.15 10.18 4.35
N ASP A 35 2.20 9.73 5.60
CA ASP A 35 2.18 8.32 5.97
C ASP A 35 0.85 7.67 5.63
N GLU A 36 -0.25 8.43 5.69
CA GLU A 36 -1.57 7.97 5.26
C GLU A 36 -1.62 7.69 3.77
N ALA A 37 -1.13 8.61 2.94
CA ALA A 37 -1.03 8.41 1.51
C ALA A 37 -0.07 7.26 1.16
N LEU A 38 1.00 7.09 1.92
CA LEU A 38 1.91 5.94 1.75
C LEU A 38 1.18 4.63 2.00
N LEU A 39 0.51 4.50 3.15
CA LEU A 39 -0.18 3.29 3.54
C LEU A 39 -1.38 2.99 2.62
N ALA A 40 -2.13 4.03 2.22
CA ALA A 40 -3.21 3.90 1.24
C ALA A 40 -2.69 3.46 -0.13
N THR A 41 -1.49 3.92 -0.53
CA THR A 41 -0.85 3.47 -1.78
C THR A 41 -0.47 2.00 -1.70
N CYS A 42 0.12 1.56 -0.59
CA CYS A 42 0.42 0.14 -0.36
C CYS A 42 -0.84 -0.72 -0.45
N ALA A 43 -1.89 -0.36 0.31
CA ALA A 43 -3.15 -1.08 0.30
C ALA A 43 -3.82 -1.08 -1.09
N TYR A 44 -3.79 0.04 -1.81
CA TYR A 44 -4.28 0.13 -3.18
C TYR A 44 -3.58 -0.86 -4.11
N ILE A 45 -2.25 -0.93 -4.05
CA ILE A 45 -1.46 -1.85 -4.89
C ILE A 45 -1.84 -3.31 -4.61
N ASP A 46 -1.89 -3.69 -3.33
CA ASP A 46 -2.21 -5.07 -2.93
C ASP A 46 -3.68 -5.45 -3.19
N LEU A 47 -4.59 -4.47 -3.24
CA LEU A 47 -6.01 -4.69 -3.53
C LEU A 47 -6.37 -4.62 -5.01
N ASN A 48 -5.50 -4.10 -5.88
CA ASN A 48 -5.81 -3.96 -7.31
C ASN A 48 -6.20 -5.28 -8.00
N PRO A 49 -5.50 -6.41 -7.81
CA PRO A 49 -5.93 -7.68 -8.42
C PRO A 49 -7.28 -8.16 -7.91
N VAL A 50 -7.61 -7.88 -6.65
CA VAL A 50 -8.92 -8.19 -6.06
C VAL A 50 -10.01 -7.31 -6.68
N ALA A 51 -9.76 -6.00 -6.78
CA ALA A 51 -10.67 -5.05 -7.39
C ALA A 51 -10.91 -5.32 -8.89
N ALA A 52 -9.89 -5.82 -9.60
CA ALA A 52 -9.98 -6.23 -11.00
C ALA A 52 -10.62 -7.61 -11.21
N GLY A 53 -10.96 -8.34 -10.13
CA GLY A 53 -11.53 -9.69 -10.21
C GLY A 53 -10.52 -10.78 -10.61
N ILE A 54 -9.22 -10.49 -10.59
CA ILE A 54 -8.13 -11.43 -10.89
C ILE A 54 -7.91 -12.39 -9.72
N ALA A 55 -8.18 -11.95 -8.49
CA ALA A 55 -7.99 -12.75 -7.27
C ALA A 55 -9.16 -12.62 -6.29
N GLN A 56 -9.40 -13.70 -5.53
CA GLN A 56 -10.49 -13.74 -4.54
C GLN A 56 -10.07 -13.21 -3.17
N THR A 57 -8.78 -13.09 -2.89
CA THR A 57 -8.26 -12.49 -1.65
C THR A 57 -6.91 -11.82 -1.93
N PRO A 58 -6.46 -10.86 -1.10
CA PRO A 58 -5.15 -10.23 -1.28
C PRO A 58 -4.00 -11.25 -1.30
N GLU A 59 -3.99 -12.21 -0.37
CA GLU A 59 -2.95 -13.22 -0.27
C GLU A 59 -2.94 -14.27 -1.41
N SER A 60 -4.06 -14.41 -2.15
CA SER A 60 -4.10 -15.23 -3.36
C SER A 60 -3.71 -14.48 -4.63
N SER A 61 -3.50 -13.16 -4.55
CA SER A 61 -3.20 -12.32 -5.71
C SER A 61 -1.82 -12.65 -6.29
N PRO A 62 -1.72 -13.00 -7.59
CA PRO A 62 -0.43 -13.31 -8.20
C PRO A 62 0.47 -12.08 -8.27
N HIS A 63 1.77 -12.30 -8.05
CA HIS A 63 2.82 -11.28 -8.20
C HIS A 63 2.64 -10.00 -7.34
N THR A 64 2.03 -10.10 -6.16
CA THR A 64 1.91 -8.99 -5.20
C THR A 64 2.83 -9.16 -4.00
N SER A 65 3.19 -8.03 -3.38
CA SER A 65 4.01 -8.01 -2.16
C SER A 65 3.33 -8.72 -1.00
N ILE A 66 2.01 -8.53 -0.83
CA ILE A 66 1.25 -9.21 0.24
C ILE A 66 1.33 -10.73 0.12
N ARG A 67 1.19 -11.29 -1.09
CA ARG A 67 1.33 -12.73 -1.32
C ARG A 67 2.75 -13.21 -0.99
N SER A 68 3.77 -12.48 -1.46
CA SER A 68 5.17 -12.84 -1.16
C SER A 68 5.46 -12.85 0.34
N ARG A 69 4.94 -11.89 1.11
CA ARG A 69 5.11 -11.85 2.58
C ARG A 69 4.41 -13.00 3.28
N VAL A 70 3.15 -13.29 2.91
CA VAL A 70 2.41 -14.41 3.50
C VAL A 70 3.08 -15.75 3.18
N GLN A 71 3.58 -15.92 1.95
CA GLN A 71 4.33 -17.11 1.56
C GLN A 71 5.64 -17.22 2.35
N HIS A 72 6.37 -16.12 2.55
CA HIS A 72 7.56 -16.11 3.39
C HIS A 72 7.27 -16.59 4.82
N CYS A 73 6.22 -16.06 5.45
CA CYS A 73 5.81 -16.53 6.78
C CYS A 73 5.46 -18.03 6.78
N ARG A 74 4.81 -18.52 5.71
CA ARG A 74 4.54 -19.96 5.53
C ARG A 74 5.81 -20.79 5.44
N ASP A 75 6.77 -20.36 4.63
CA ASP A 75 8.02 -21.09 4.43
C ASP A 75 8.88 -21.10 5.70
N GLN A 76 8.73 -20.10 6.57
CA GLN A 76 9.36 -20.03 7.89
C GLN A 76 8.58 -20.78 8.99
N GLY A 77 7.42 -21.37 8.68
CA GLY A 77 6.57 -22.03 9.69
C GLY A 77 5.90 -21.07 10.68
N ARG A 78 5.79 -19.78 10.33
CA ARG A 78 5.26 -18.70 11.18
C ARG A 78 3.86 -18.24 10.78
N LEU A 79 3.04 -19.12 10.20
CA LEU A 79 1.64 -18.78 9.86
C LEU A 79 0.79 -18.55 11.11
N ASP A 80 1.04 -19.31 12.17
CA ASP A 80 0.29 -19.17 13.42
C ASP A 80 0.56 -17.81 14.08
N ASP A 81 1.83 -17.35 14.06
CA ASP A 81 2.21 -16.00 14.50
C ASP A 81 1.46 -14.93 13.69
N LEU A 82 1.41 -15.10 12.37
CA LEU A 82 0.72 -14.17 11.47
C LEU A 82 -0.79 -14.14 11.71
N GLN A 83 -1.39 -15.31 11.96
CA GLN A 83 -2.82 -15.44 12.26
C GLN A 83 -3.14 -14.82 13.62
N ALA A 84 -2.33 -15.09 14.64
CA ALA A 84 -2.47 -14.47 15.96
C ALA A 84 -2.34 -12.94 15.88
N ALA A 85 -1.42 -12.43 15.05
CA ALA A 85 -1.27 -11.00 14.79
C ALA A 85 -2.54 -10.40 14.17
N ARG A 86 -3.17 -11.14 13.24
CA ARG A 86 -4.41 -10.73 12.58
C ARG A 86 -5.61 -10.72 13.53
N ASP A 87 -5.60 -11.56 14.55
CA ASP A 87 -6.72 -11.66 15.49
C ASP A 87 -6.63 -10.64 16.65
N GLY A 88 -5.57 -9.82 16.68
CA GLY A 88 -5.56 -8.52 17.37
C GLY A 88 -5.37 -8.58 18.89
N SER A 89 -4.63 -9.56 19.42
CA SER A 89 -4.14 -9.43 20.80
C SER A 89 -2.88 -8.55 20.83
N VAL A 90 -2.78 -7.63 21.80
CA VAL A 90 -1.59 -6.77 22.01
C VAL A 90 -0.32 -7.61 22.20
N ALA A 91 -0.45 -8.80 22.80
CA ALA A 91 0.64 -9.77 22.92
C ALA A 91 1.07 -10.33 21.55
N ALA A 92 0.12 -10.61 20.66
CA ALA A 92 0.40 -11.06 19.30
C ALA A 92 1.00 -9.96 18.42
N GLY A 93 0.65 -8.69 18.62
CA GLY A 93 1.28 -7.56 17.93
C GLY A 93 2.79 -7.46 18.17
N ARG A 94 3.26 -7.85 19.36
CA ARG A 94 4.71 -7.95 19.67
C ARG A 94 5.36 -9.22 19.12
N ALA A 95 4.67 -10.36 19.16
CA ALA A 95 5.16 -11.62 18.55
C ALA A 95 5.24 -11.53 17.01
N ALA A 96 4.42 -10.66 16.41
CA ALA A 96 4.39 -10.37 14.99
C ALA A 96 5.46 -9.37 14.52
N ALA A 97 6.20 -8.76 15.45
CA ALA A 97 7.33 -7.91 15.11
C ALA A 97 8.37 -8.75 14.36
N GLY A 98 8.85 -8.21 13.24
CA GLY A 98 9.87 -8.84 12.41
C GLY A 98 9.46 -10.09 11.63
N LEU A 99 8.16 -10.31 11.40
CA LEU A 99 7.69 -11.40 10.54
C LEU A 99 8.22 -11.30 9.10
N ASP A 100 8.51 -10.10 8.61
CA ASP A 100 9.08 -9.86 7.28
C ASP A 100 10.49 -9.25 7.28
N ASP A 101 11.18 -9.21 8.42
CA ASP A 101 12.52 -8.63 8.52
C ASP A 101 13.57 -9.43 7.75
N SER A 102 13.40 -10.75 7.67
CA SER A 102 14.25 -11.64 6.87
C SER A 102 13.86 -11.71 5.40
N HIS A 103 12.75 -11.06 5.00
CA HIS A 103 12.31 -11.04 3.62
C HIS A 103 13.06 -9.96 2.82
N TRP A 104 13.26 -10.19 1.51
CA TRP A 104 14.01 -9.27 0.65
C TRP A 104 13.26 -7.96 0.37
N LEU A 105 11.93 -7.96 0.48
CA LEU A 105 11.13 -6.74 0.39
C LEU A 105 11.41 -5.82 1.58
N CYS A 106 11.18 -4.51 1.39
CA CYS A 106 11.15 -3.52 2.47
C CYS A 106 10.24 -4.03 3.62
N PRO A 107 10.72 -4.11 4.88
CA PRO A 107 9.88 -4.52 6.01
C PRO A 107 8.73 -3.54 6.22
N MET A 108 7.60 -4.02 6.75
CA MET A 108 6.48 -3.12 7.07
C MET A 108 6.84 -2.16 8.21
N GLY A 109 7.58 -2.64 9.22
CA GLY A 109 8.01 -1.84 10.36
C GLY A 109 9.31 -1.11 10.06
N ASP A 110 9.32 0.21 10.28
CA ASP A 110 10.57 0.98 10.30
C ASP A 110 11.19 0.93 11.70
N GLU A 111 12.34 0.27 11.79
CA GLU A 111 13.03 -0.05 13.04
C GLU A 111 14.32 0.74 13.22
N ARG A 112 14.59 1.73 12.34
CA ARG A 112 15.83 2.52 12.38
C ARG A 112 15.99 3.31 13.68
N GLY A 113 14.90 3.72 14.32
CA GLY A 113 14.92 4.34 15.65
C GLY A 113 15.45 3.42 16.76
N ARG A 114 15.45 2.10 16.53
CA ARG A 114 16.00 1.08 17.42
C ARG A 114 17.40 0.59 17.01
N GLY A 115 18.03 1.21 16.01
CA GLY A 115 19.38 0.89 15.56
C GLY A 115 19.45 -0.08 14.38
N GLU A 116 18.32 -0.48 13.80
CA GLU A 116 18.29 -1.32 12.61
C GLU A 116 18.76 -0.55 11.36
N ALA A 117 19.45 -1.25 10.46
CA ALA A 117 20.01 -0.62 9.25
C ALA A 117 19.00 -0.53 8.09
N ARG A 118 17.99 -1.41 8.07
CA ARG A 118 17.00 -1.47 6.98
C ARG A 118 15.92 -0.42 7.18
N VAL A 119 15.62 0.33 6.11
CA VAL A 119 14.46 1.22 6.04
C VAL A 119 13.20 0.36 5.96
N GLY A 120 12.24 0.61 6.85
CA GLY A 120 10.90 0.04 6.76
C GLY A 120 9.87 1.01 6.17
N VAL A 121 8.62 0.57 6.05
CA VAL A 121 7.53 1.40 5.52
C VAL A 121 7.11 2.48 6.50
N LEU A 122 6.80 2.10 7.76
CA LEU A 122 6.36 3.04 8.78
C LEU A 122 6.74 2.56 10.19
N GLU A 123 7.14 3.48 11.06
CA GLU A 123 7.46 3.16 12.44
C GLU A 123 6.22 2.59 13.18
N GLY A 124 6.40 1.48 13.88
CA GLY A 124 5.33 0.81 14.61
C GLY A 124 4.28 0.10 13.74
N LEU A 125 4.49 -0.03 12.42
CA LEU A 125 3.59 -0.79 11.55
C LEU A 125 4.08 -2.23 11.40
N SER A 126 3.45 -3.18 12.10
CA SER A 126 3.75 -4.61 11.91
C SER A 126 3.11 -5.15 10.62
N LEU A 127 3.65 -6.25 10.09
CA LEU A 127 3.02 -6.98 8.98
C LEU A 127 1.58 -7.41 9.33
N GLY A 128 1.35 -7.92 10.54
CA GLY A 128 0.01 -8.35 10.96
C GLY A 128 -1.00 -7.20 10.98
N THR A 129 -0.60 -6.05 11.52
CA THR A 129 -1.40 -4.82 11.53
C THR A 129 -1.71 -4.32 10.11
N TYR A 130 -0.73 -4.40 9.21
CA TYR A 130 -0.96 -4.08 7.80
C TYR A 130 -1.96 -5.03 7.13
N LEU A 131 -1.87 -6.35 7.39
CA LEU A 131 -2.82 -7.32 6.85
C LEU A 131 -4.26 -7.07 7.37
N GLN A 132 -4.43 -6.68 8.63
CA GLN A 132 -5.74 -6.30 9.16
C GLN A 132 -6.33 -5.09 8.43
N LEU A 133 -5.50 -4.07 8.18
CA LEU A 133 -5.92 -2.89 7.42
C LEU A 133 -6.32 -3.26 5.99
N VAL A 134 -5.55 -4.10 5.31
CA VAL A 134 -5.85 -4.55 3.94
C VAL A 134 -7.11 -5.42 3.91
N ASP A 135 -7.27 -6.37 4.84
CA ASP A 135 -8.49 -7.19 4.94
C ASP A 135 -9.73 -6.32 5.18
N TRP A 136 -9.67 -5.42 6.16
CA TRP A 136 -10.76 -4.49 6.43
C TRP A 136 -11.06 -3.59 5.22
N THR A 137 -10.04 -3.04 4.57
CA THR A 137 -10.21 -2.20 3.38
C THR A 137 -10.81 -3.00 2.21
N SER A 138 -10.44 -4.27 2.05
CA SER A 138 -11.02 -5.15 1.02
C SER A 138 -12.52 -5.36 1.22
N ARG A 139 -12.98 -5.40 2.48
CA ARG A 139 -14.40 -5.58 2.84
C ARG A 139 -15.21 -4.32 2.58
N LEU A 140 -14.62 -3.13 2.67
CA LEU A 140 -15.28 -1.87 2.27
C LEU A 140 -15.61 -1.84 0.77
N VAL A 141 -14.76 -2.46 -0.04
CA VAL A 141 -14.87 -2.43 -1.51
C VAL A 141 -15.85 -3.51 -2.02
N ARG A 142 -16.09 -4.57 -1.24
CA ARG A 142 -17.08 -5.61 -1.54
C ARG A 142 -18.47 -5.18 -1.08
N LYS A 143 -19.52 -5.77 -1.68
CA LYS A 143 -20.90 -5.67 -1.16
C LYS A 143 -21.00 -6.39 0.20
N GLY A 144 -20.54 -5.76 1.26
CA GLY A 144 -20.57 -6.25 2.63
C GLY A 144 -20.30 -5.13 3.63
N LYS A 145 -20.97 -5.14 4.79
CA LYS A 145 -20.72 -4.17 5.86
C LYS A 145 -19.39 -4.52 6.55
N ALA A 146 -18.34 -3.72 6.35
CA ALA A 146 -17.13 -3.83 7.15
C ALA A 146 -17.35 -3.14 8.51
N ARG A 147 -16.90 -3.77 9.61
CA ARG A 147 -16.80 -3.13 10.92
C ARG A 147 -15.33 -2.86 11.20
N VAL A 148 -14.99 -1.67 11.66
CA VAL A 148 -13.62 -1.30 12.05
C VAL A 148 -13.29 -2.04 13.36
N GLY A 149 -12.23 -2.86 13.34
CA GLY A 149 -11.69 -3.48 14.56
C GLY A 149 -10.82 -2.50 15.37
N SER A 150 -10.58 -2.78 16.65
CA SER A 150 -9.79 -1.92 17.55
C SER A 150 -8.38 -1.63 17.04
N GLU A 151 -7.73 -2.61 16.40
CA GLU A 151 -6.38 -2.42 15.84
C GLU A 151 -6.37 -1.54 14.59
N VAL A 152 -7.40 -1.63 13.74
CA VAL A 152 -7.51 -0.73 12.59
C VAL A 152 -7.82 0.70 13.04
N ALA A 153 -8.62 0.85 14.09
CA ALA A 153 -8.83 2.14 14.74
C ALA A 153 -7.53 2.73 15.31
N SER A 154 -6.70 1.90 15.97
CA SER A 154 -5.41 2.35 16.52
C SER A 154 -4.43 2.80 15.42
N ILE A 155 -4.47 2.20 14.22
CA ILE A 155 -3.73 2.70 13.05
C ILE A 155 -4.21 4.11 12.70
N PHE A 156 -5.53 4.33 12.61
CA PHE A 156 -6.07 5.63 12.25
C PHE A 156 -5.76 6.71 13.27
N ASP A 157 -5.85 6.40 14.56
CA ASP A 157 -5.49 7.33 15.63
C ASP A 157 -4.02 7.75 15.53
N ARG A 158 -3.10 6.80 15.31
CA ARG A 158 -1.66 7.10 15.14
C ARG A 158 -1.37 7.94 13.91
N LEU A 159 -2.10 7.69 12.82
CA LEU A 159 -1.97 8.43 11.58
C LEU A 159 -2.62 9.83 11.64
N GLY A 160 -3.50 10.07 12.61
CA GLY A 160 -4.30 11.29 12.69
C GLY A 160 -5.39 11.34 11.62
N THR A 161 -5.97 10.19 11.26
CA THR A 161 -7.08 10.06 10.31
C THR A 161 -8.23 9.26 10.93
N ASN A 162 -9.27 8.95 10.15
CA ASN A 162 -10.39 8.12 10.59
C ASN A 162 -10.88 7.19 9.47
N ALA A 163 -11.76 6.27 9.83
CA ALA A 163 -12.29 5.28 8.91
C ALA A 163 -13.07 5.91 7.74
N GLU A 164 -13.79 7.02 7.98
CA GLU A 164 -14.57 7.71 6.95
C GLU A 164 -13.67 8.34 5.87
N ILE A 165 -12.62 9.07 6.29
CA ILE A 165 -11.65 9.70 5.38
C ILE A 165 -10.89 8.61 4.61
N TRP A 166 -10.48 7.54 5.29
CA TRP A 166 -9.82 6.41 4.66
C TRP A 166 -10.72 5.74 3.62
N GLN A 167 -11.96 5.39 3.98
CA GLN A 167 -12.92 4.77 3.08
C GLN A 167 -13.15 5.63 1.84
N SER A 168 -13.48 6.92 2.02
CA SER A 168 -13.68 7.87 0.92
C SER A 168 -12.45 7.95 0.00
N THR A 169 -11.25 7.88 0.57
CA THR A 169 -10.01 7.87 -0.21
C THR A 169 -9.85 6.57 -1.01
N MET A 170 -9.99 5.41 -0.36
CA MET A 170 -9.85 4.11 -1.02
C MET A 170 -10.90 3.88 -2.10
N GLU A 171 -12.15 4.33 -1.88
CA GLU A 171 -13.20 4.30 -2.89
C GLU A 171 -12.81 5.13 -4.12
N ARG A 172 -12.23 6.33 -3.95
CA ARG A 172 -11.74 7.15 -5.07
C ARG A 172 -10.57 6.49 -5.80
N LEU A 173 -9.65 5.87 -5.06
CA LEU A 173 -8.49 5.17 -5.62
C LEU A 173 -8.92 3.99 -6.49
N LEU A 174 -9.88 3.19 -6.02
CA LEU A 174 -10.27 1.94 -6.64
C LEU A 174 -11.38 2.09 -7.69
N SER A 175 -12.21 3.14 -7.62
CA SER A 175 -13.31 3.36 -8.57
C SER A 175 -12.91 4.12 -9.83
N ARG A 176 -11.81 4.89 -9.82
CA ARG A 176 -11.44 5.75 -10.95
C ARG A 176 -10.58 4.98 -11.96
N PRO A 177 -10.99 4.89 -13.25
CA PRO A 177 -10.18 4.24 -14.29
C PRO A 177 -8.90 5.04 -14.61
N ARG A 178 -8.85 6.32 -14.25
CA ARG A 178 -7.68 7.19 -14.40
C ARG A 178 -7.48 8.03 -13.15
N GLN A 179 -6.34 7.83 -12.50
CA GLN A 179 -5.89 8.71 -11.43
C GLN A 179 -5.38 10.03 -12.01
N LEU A 180 -5.92 11.15 -11.55
CA LEU A 180 -5.50 12.51 -11.92
C LEU A 180 -4.87 13.15 -10.68
N GLY A 181 -3.68 13.73 -10.83
CA GLY A 181 -2.92 14.27 -9.71
C GLY A 181 -1.42 14.17 -9.97
N VAL A 182 -0.66 15.01 -9.29
CA VAL A 182 0.81 15.00 -9.26
C VAL A 182 1.35 14.76 -7.85
N ALA A 183 0.48 14.83 -6.84
CA ALA A 183 0.75 14.47 -5.47
C ALA A 183 -0.39 13.66 -4.86
N PHE A 184 -0.10 12.97 -3.76
CA PHE A 184 -1.05 12.26 -2.94
C PHE A 184 -0.76 12.53 -1.47
N ALA A 185 -1.75 13.11 -0.79
CA ALA A 185 -1.70 13.43 0.63
C ALA A 185 -3.12 13.35 1.20
N PHE A 186 -3.22 13.00 2.47
CA PHE A 186 -4.44 13.18 3.26
C PHE A 186 -4.49 14.62 3.82
N LYS A 187 -3.34 15.15 4.22
CA LYS A 187 -3.22 16.45 4.91
C LYS A 187 -3.00 17.61 3.94
N ARG A 188 -3.78 18.70 4.09
CA ARG A 188 -3.71 19.88 3.21
C ARG A 188 -2.38 20.60 3.35
N GLU A 189 -1.84 20.65 4.56
CA GLU A 189 -0.58 21.30 4.90
C GLU A 189 0.57 20.70 4.09
N ARG A 190 0.57 19.37 3.89
CA ARG A 190 1.57 18.67 3.09
C ARG A 190 1.54 19.08 1.62
N LEU A 191 0.34 19.31 1.06
CA LEU A 191 0.20 19.82 -0.30
C LEU A 191 0.68 21.26 -0.41
N MET A 192 0.38 22.11 0.58
CA MET A 192 0.81 23.51 0.58
C MET A 192 2.34 23.61 0.65
N ALA A 193 2.98 22.84 1.53
CA ALA A 193 4.43 22.76 1.59
C ALA A 193 5.05 22.27 0.27
N ALA A 194 4.45 21.25 -0.36
CA ALA A 194 4.90 20.78 -1.66
C ALA A 194 4.69 21.81 -2.78
N ALA A 195 3.65 22.65 -2.70
CA ALA A 195 3.39 23.73 -3.64
C ALA A 195 4.44 24.83 -3.52
N GLU A 196 4.75 25.23 -2.29
CA GLU A 196 5.77 26.23 -1.96
C GLU A 196 7.15 25.82 -2.47
N ILE A 197 7.58 24.58 -2.18
CA ILE A 197 8.86 24.03 -2.68
C ILE A 197 8.94 24.05 -4.20
N ARG A 198 7.81 23.89 -4.89
CA ARG A 198 7.73 23.88 -6.36
C ARG A 198 7.52 25.27 -6.97
N GLY A 199 7.37 26.32 -6.16
CA GLY A 199 7.06 27.67 -6.63
C GLY A 199 5.70 27.76 -7.33
N CYS A 200 4.71 26.97 -6.92
CA CYS A 200 3.37 26.99 -7.50
C CYS A 200 2.29 27.29 -6.45
N HIS A 201 1.17 27.87 -6.89
CA HIS A 201 0.06 28.23 -5.99
C HIS A 201 -0.79 27.04 -5.54
N HIS A 202 -0.80 25.96 -6.32
CA HIS A 202 -1.57 24.75 -6.01
C HIS A 202 -0.88 23.50 -6.56
N VAL A 203 -1.14 22.36 -5.93
CA VAL A 203 -0.71 21.03 -6.38
C VAL A 203 -1.95 20.16 -6.53
N ALA A 204 -2.06 19.46 -7.66
CA ALA A 204 -3.17 18.55 -7.91
C ALA A 204 -3.02 17.29 -7.05
N ASN A 205 -3.91 17.12 -6.07
CA ASN A 205 -3.96 15.94 -5.20
C ASN A 205 -4.83 14.82 -5.81
N LEU A 206 -4.46 13.58 -5.54
CA LEU A 206 -5.08 12.39 -6.13
C LEU A 206 -6.48 12.09 -5.57
N ASN A 207 -6.65 12.14 -4.25
CA ASN A 207 -7.96 11.96 -3.61
C ASN A 207 -8.70 13.30 -3.38
N GLY A 208 -7.99 14.43 -3.40
CA GLY A 208 -8.49 15.70 -2.89
C GLY A 208 -8.54 15.67 -1.36
N CYS A 209 -8.07 16.74 -0.69
CA CYS A 209 -8.15 16.80 0.76
C CYS A 209 -9.60 17.06 1.21
N PRO A 210 -10.09 16.38 2.24
CA PRO A 210 -11.23 16.88 3.01
C PRO A 210 -10.94 18.34 3.42
N THR A 211 -11.95 19.21 3.29
CA THR A 211 -11.90 20.56 3.85
C THR A 211 -12.14 20.53 5.34
#